data_AF-A0A5N1JJG3-F1
#
_entry.id   AF-A0A5N1JJG3-F1
#
_cell.length_a   1.000
_cell.length_b   1.000
_cell.length_c   1.000
_cell.angle_alpha   90.00
_cell.angle_beta   90.00
_cell.angle_gamma   90.00
#
_symmetry.space_group_name_H-M   'P 1'
#
loop_
_entity.id
_entity.type
_entity.pdbx_description
1 polymer ?
#
loop_
_entity_poly.entity_id
_entity_poly.type
_entity_poly.pdbx_seq_one_letter_code
_entity_poly.pdbx_strand_id
1 'polypeptide(L)' 'MPYLLDTNICVFFLRGKLKLDELIKEKGRENCYISEITVVELRYGAENSDNPIKSHKAVDFKYESAF' A
#
# COMPACT_ATOMS: atom_id res chain seq x y z
N MET A 1 15.16 -3.27 11.51
CA MET A 1 14.60 -2.01 12.04
C MET A 1 13.23 -1.84 11.40
N PRO A 2 12.18 -1.54 12.16
CA PRO A 2 10.84 -1.39 11.59
C PRO A 2 10.76 -0.12 10.70
N TYR A 3 10.03 -0.24 9.59
CA TYR A 3 9.73 0.81 8.63
C TYR A 3 8.24 1.08 8.65
N LEU A 4 7.83 2.30 8.92
CA LEU A 4 6.46 2.75 8.73
C LEU A 4 6.36 3.41 7.35
N LEU A 5 5.57 2.84 6.46
CA LEU A 5 5.42 3.32 5.09
C LEU A 5 4.43 4.48 5.04
N ASP A 6 4.85 5.57 4.40
CA ASP A 6 3.97 6.70 4.10
C ASP A 6 3.01 6.36 2.95
N THR A 7 1.93 7.12 2.85
CA THR A 7 0.86 6.94 1.87
C THR A 7 1.36 7.06 0.45
N ASN A 8 2.31 7.96 0.19
CA ASN A 8 2.94 8.08 -1.13
C ASN A 8 3.66 6.79 -1.57
N ILE A 9 4.42 6.13 -0.69
CA ILE A 9 5.12 4.87 -0.94
C ILE A 9 4.10 3.78 -1.24
N CYS A 10 3.02 3.72 -0.46
CA CYS A 10 1.94 2.76 -0.69
C CYS A 10 1.27 2.99 -2.07
N VAL A 11 1.01 4.24 -2.45
CA VAL A 11 0.47 4.58 -3.77
C VAL A 11 1.42 4.17 -4.89
N PHE A 12 2.72 4.42 -4.77
CA PHE A 12 3.70 3.99 -5.78
C PHE A 12 3.78 2.46 -5.88
N PHE A 13 3.73 1.77 -4.74
CA PHE A 13 3.73 0.31 -4.69
C PHE A 13 2.48 -0.30 -5.34
N LEU A 14 1.29 0.24 -5.06
CA LEU A 14 0.03 -0.19 -5.67
C LEU A 14 0.01 0.05 -7.19
N ARG A 15 0.71 1.09 -7.66
CA ARG A 15 0.87 1.41 -9.08
C ARG A 15 2.02 0.66 -9.76
N GLY A 16 2.74 -0.21 -9.05
CA GLY A 16 3.87 -0.98 -9.60
C GLY A 16 5.05 -0.10 -10.02
N LYS A 17 5.25 1.05 -9.36
CA LYS A 17 6.34 1.99 -9.66
C LYS A 17 7.51 1.79 -8.70
N LEU A 18 8.71 2.21 -9.13
CA LEU A 18 9.94 2.29 -8.32
C LEU A 18 10.44 0.94 -7.75
N LYS A 19 9.95 -0.20 -8.26
CA LYS A 19 10.33 -1.55 -7.81
C LYS A 19 10.25 -1.74 -6.30
N LEU A 20 9.25 -1.10 -5.68
CA LEU A 20 9.07 -1.13 -4.23
C LEU A 20 8.78 -2.54 -3.69
N ASP A 21 8.25 -3.44 -4.53
CA ASP A 21 8.06 -4.83 -4.18
C ASP A 21 9.40 -5.58 -3.98
N GLU A 22 10.41 -5.30 -4.78
CA GLU A 22 11.77 -5.83 -4.60
C GLU A 22 12.39 -5.28 -3.32
N LEU A 23 12.27 -3.96 -3.09
CA LEU A 23 12.79 -3.30 -1.91
C LEU A 23 12.15 -3.81 -0.61
N ILE A 24 10.82 -3.95 -0.58
CA ILE A 24 10.09 -4.48 0.59
C ILE A 24 10.50 -5.93 0.87
N LYS A 25 10.71 -6.75 -0.18
CA LYS A 25 11.23 -8.11 -0.01
C LYS A 25 12.65 -8.12 0.57
N GLU A 26 13.53 -7.26 0.07
CA GLU A 26 14.91 -7.13 0.56
C GLU A 26 14.95 -6.69 2.04
N LYS A 27 14.08 -5.76 2.44
CA LYS A 27 13.99 -5.29 3.84
C LYS A 27 13.21 -6.23 4.76
N GLY A 28 12.57 -7.27 4.21
CA GLY A 28 11.69 -8.17 4.95
C GLY A 28 10.30 -7.56 5.15
N ARG A 29 9.26 -8.25 4.69
CA ARG A 29 7.86 -7.79 4.79
C ARG A 29 7.47 -7.54 6.24
N GLU A 30 7.94 -8.39 7.15
CA GLU A 30 7.72 -8.32 8.60
C GLU A 30 8.31 -7.06 9.24
N ASN A 31 9.19 -6.35 8.54
CA ASN A 31 9.74 -5.07 8.98
C ASN A 31 8.99 -3.88 8.41
N CYS A 32 8.00 -4.06 7.53
CA CYS A 32 7.26 -2.98 6.89
C CYS A 32 5.82 -2.91 7.42
N TYR A 33 5.46 -1.75 7.95
CA TYR A 33 4.17 -1.49 8.58
C TYR A 33 3.48 -0.33 7.87
N ILE A 34 2.15 -0.29 7.93
CA ILE A 34 1.34 0.86 7.52
C ILE A 34 0.51 1.31 8.71
N SER A 35 0.25 2.61 8.82
CA SER A 35 -0.67 3.12 9.84
C SER A 35 -2.11 2.95 9.39
N GLU A 36 -3.05 2.84 10.33
CA GLU A 36 -4.48 2.87 10.01
C GLU A 36 -4.88 4.19 9.30
N ILE A 37 -4.19 5.30 9.58
CA ILE A 37 -4.41 6.57 8.88
C ILE A 37 -4.08 6.44 7.39
N THR A 38 -2.95 5.81 7.06
CA THR A 38 -2.55 5.51 5.68
C THR A 38 -3.59 4.65 4.97
N VAL A 39 -4.21 3.68 5.66
CA VAL A 39 -5.29 2.86 5.09
C VAL A 39 -6.50 3.72 4.74
N VAL A 40 -6.91 4.64 5.63
CA VAL A 40 -8.02 5.57 5.37
C VAL A 40 -7.72 6.47 4.18
N GLU A 41 -6.51 7.02 4.08
CA GLU A 41 -6.10 7.86 2.94
C GLU A 41 -6.10 7.08 1.62
N LEU A 42 -5.63 5.82 1.63
CA LEU A 42 -5.66 4.95 0.45
C LEU A 42 -7.10 4.63 0.02
N ARG A 43 -8.00 4.34 0.97
CA ARG A 43 -9.43 4.10 0.70
C ARG A 43 -10.12 5.35 0.17
N TYR A 44 -9.82 6.52 0.75
CA TYR A 44 -10.31 7.80 0.24
C TYR A 44 -9.83 8.06 -1.20
N GLY A 45 -8.55 7.81 -1.48
CA GLY A 45 -7.99 7.92 -2.82
C GLY A 45 -8.59 6.92 -3.82
N ALA A 46 -8.91 5.71 -3.37
CA ALA A 46 -9.60 4.70 -4.19
C ALA A 46 -11.03 5.13 -4.54
N GLU A 47 -11.79 5.63 -3.56
CA GLU A 47 -13.16 6.12 -3.75
C GLU A 47 -13.25 7.25 -4.78
N ASN A 48 -12.25 8.15 -4.78
CA ASN A 48 -12.20 9.32 -5.67
C ASN A 48 -11.44 9.06 -7.00
N SER A 49 -11.17 7.80 -7.34
CA SER A 49 -10.45 7.45 -8.58
C SER A 49 -11.40 7.24 -9.76
N ASP A 50 -10.86 7.21 -10.99
CA ASP A 50 -11.65 6.95 -12.21
C ASP A 50 -12.36 5.58 -12.21
N ASN A 51 -11.86 4.62 -11.44
CA ASN A 51 -12.47 3.31 -11.27
C ASN A 51 -12.40 2.85 -9.80
N PRO A 52 -13.35 3.29 -8.95
CA PRO A 52 -13.32 3.02 -7.52
C PRO A 52 -13.29 1.52 -7.18
N ILE A 53 -14.05 0.70 -7.91
CA ILE A 53 -14.10 -0.76 -7.70
C ILE A 53 -12.72 -1.39 -7.92
N LYS A 54 -12.03 -1.02 -9.00
CA LYS A 54 -10.68 -1.53 -9.29
C LYS A 54 -9.68 -1.05 -8.24
N SER A 55 -9.77 0.22 -7.84
CA SER A 55 -8.84 0.81 -6.88
C SER A 55 -9.00 0.24 -5.47
N HIS A 56 -10.23 0.05 -5.00
CA HIS A 56 -10.50 -0.60 -3.71
C HIS A 56 -9.98 -2.04 -3.68
N LYS A 57 -10.20 -2.81 -4.75
CA LYS A 57 -9.62 -4.16 -4.87
C LYS A 57 -8.09 -4.17 -4.74
N ALA A 58 -7.41 -3.16 -5.28
CA ALA A 58 -5.95 -3.06 -5.16
C ALA A 58 -5.52 -2.78 -3.71
N VAL A 59 -6.27 -1.98 -2.96
CA VAL A 59 -6.04 -1.70 -1.54
C VAL A 59 -6.34 -2.96 -0.69
N ASP A 60 -7.47 -3.62 -0.91
CA ASP A 60 -7.93 -4.77 -0.12
C ASP A 60 -7.01 -5.99 -0.28
N PHE A 61 -6.67 -6.37 -1.53
CA PHE A 61 -5.85 -7.55 -1.83
C PHE A 61 -4.45 -7.48 -1.19
N LYS A 62 -3.96 -6.26 -0.94
CA LYS A 62 -2.65 -6.01 -0.35
C LYS A 62 -2.69 -5.75 1.15
N TYR A 63 -3.86 -5.45 1.71
CA TYR A 63 -4.09 -5.35 3.15
C TYR A 63 -4.21 -6.75 3.78
N GLU A 64 -5.00 -7.65 3.19
CA GLU A 64 -5.18 -9.02 3.71
C GLU A 64 -3.93 -9.90 3.59
N SER A 65 -3.01 -9.61 2.67
CA SER A 65 -1.73 -10.33 2.62
C SER A 65 -0.72 -9.79 3.64
N ALA A 66 -1.00 -8.65 4.29
CA ALA A 66 -0.10 -7.98 5.25
C ALA A 66 -0.37 -8.34 6.72
N PHE A 67 -1.45 -9.09 6.97
CA PHE A 67 -1.84 -9.65 8.26
C PHE A 67 -2.05 -11.15 8.16
#